data_AF-M9NKP3-F1
#
_entry.id   AF-M9NKP3-F1
#
_cell.length_a   1.000
_cell.length_b   1.000
_cell.length_c   1.000
_cell.angle_alpha   90.00
_cell.angle_beta   90.00
_cell.angle_gamma   90.00
#
_symmetry.space_group_name_H-M   'P 1'
#
loop_
_entity.id
_entity.type
_entity.pdbx_description
1 polymer ?
#
loop_
_entity_poly.entity_id
_entity_poly.type
_entity_poly.pdbx_seq_one_letter_code
_entity_poly.pdbx_strand_id
1 'polypeptide(L)'
;AKTQTLYYVDIFGESIHKYVPATNFHSKANLGAHVGFIIPVEGSDDRFVISMGREIVSVKWDGVSTSVSEIEKIAEVDTNLDGNRVNDGKADPTGKLWAGTMSIEKNGKILKTTGSFYSFGKKNQVKKHLSNVHISNGLAWSADAKKFYYIDSGEGRVDQFDYDKDTETISNRQPLFTLAKHNIDGFADGQAI
;
A
#
# COMPACT_ATOMS: atom_id res chain seq x y z
N ALA A 1 15.85 -10.63 -3.65
CA ALA A 1 15.92 -10.45 -5.12
C ALA A 1 16.17 -11.78 -5.87
N LYS A 2 15.47 -12.88 -5.54
CA LYS A 2 15.79 -14.22 -6.07
C LYS A 2 15.24 -14.51 -7.48
N THR A 3 14.17 -13.84 -7.91
CA THR A 3 13.42 -14.23 -9.13
C THR A 3 13.41 -13.19 -10.25
N GLN A 4 14.05 -12.02 -10.06
CA GLN A 4 14.07 -10.91 -11.05
C GLN A 4 12.69 -10.64 -11.68
N THR A 5 11.68 -10.58 -10.82
CA THR A 5 10.26 -10.47 -11.19
C THR A 5 9.69 -9.18 -10.61
N LEU A 6 8.89 -8.47 -11.41
CA LEU A 6 8.07 -7.35 -10.97
C LEU A 6 6.66 -7.86 -10.68
N TYR A 7 6.16 -7.55 -9.49
CA TYR A 7 4.75 -7.70 -9.15
C TYR A 7 4.11 -6.32 -9.05
N TYR A 8 2.89 -6.18 -9.57
CA TYR A 8 2.12 -4.95 -9.52
C TYR A 8 0.63 -5.26 -9.58
N VAL A 9 -0.21 -4.23 -9.47
CA VAL A 9 -1.66 -4.37 -9.41
C VAL A 9 -2.33 -3.45 -10.43
N ASP A 10 -3.53 -3.81 -10.84
CA ASP A 10 -4.47 -2.90 -11.48
C ASP A 10 -5.64 -2.70 -10.52
N ILE A 11 -5.72 -1.51 -9.93
CA ILE A 11 -6.72 -1.18 -8.90
C ILE A 11 -8.13 -1.34 -9.46
N PHE A 12 -8.39 -0.76 -10.65
CA PHE A 12 -9.71 -0.74 -11.27
C PHE A 12 -9.98 -2.00 -12.11
N GLY A 13 -8.92 -2.64 -12.60
CA GLY A 13 -8.98 -3.97 -13.22
C GLY A 13 -9.08 -5.12 -12.22
N GLU A 14 -9.04 -4.81 -10.91
CA GLU A 14 -9.22 -5.77 -9.81
C GLU A 14 -8.30 -6.99 -9.91
N SER A 15 -7.04 -6.76 -10.29
CA SER A 15 -6.11 -7.85 -10.60
C SER A 15 -4.69 -7.62 -10.11
N ILE A 16 -4.02 -8.73 -9.81
CA ILE A 16 -2.58 -8.78 -9.52
C ILE A 16 -1.84 -9.27 -10.75
N HIS A 17 -0.63 -8.77 -10.95
CA HIS A 17 0.18 -9.03 -12.13
C HIS A 17 1.58 -9.47 -11.75
N LYS A 18 2.16 -10.28 -12.63
CA LYS A 18 3.56 -10.68 -12.62
C LYS A 18 4.17 -10.35 -13.98
N TYR A 19 5.35 -9.74 -13.96
CA TYR A 19 6.14 -9.48 -15.15
C TYR A 19 7.59 -9.91 -14.94
N VAL A 20 8.13 -10.66 -15.89
CA VAL A 20 9.53 -11.10 -15.91
C VAL A 20 10.23 -10.43 -17.10
N PRO A 21 10.98 -9.33 -16.88
CA PRO A 21 11.56 -8.56 -17.97
C PRO A 21 12.48 -9.37 -18.89
N ALA A 22 13.28 -10.27 -18.31
CA ALA A 22 14.26 -11.07 -19.05
C ALA A 22 13.63 -11.99 -20.11
N THR A 23 12.37 -12.40 -19.93
CA THR A 23 11.66 -13.31 -20.85
C THR A 23 10.46 -12.64 -21.52
N ASN A 24 10.17 -11.38 -21.17
CA ASN A 24 8.94 -10.68 -21.50
C ASN A 24 7.67 -11.47 -21.11
N PHE A 25 7.77 -12.34 -20.10
CA PHE A 25 6.65 -13.13 -19.62
C PHE A 25 5.74 -12.27 -18.74
N HIS A 26 4.42 -12.36 -18.99
CA HIS A 26 3.38 -11.67 -18.22
C HIS A 26 2.25 -12.62 -17.88
N SER A 27 1.73 -12.52 -16.67
CA SER A 27 0.53 -13.21 -16.22
C SER A 27 -0.24 -12.33 -15.23
N LYS A 28 -1.51 -12.66 -15.03
CA LYS A 28 -2.37 -11.97 -14.07
C LYS A 28 -3.40 -12.90 -13.44
N ALA A 29 -3.85 -12.56 -12.25
CA ALA A 29 -5.01 -13.16 -11.60
C ALA A 29 -6.04 -12.10 -11.22
N ASN A 30 -7.32 -12.38 -11.48
CA ASN A 30 -8.42 -11.49 -11.10
C ASN A 30 -8.92 -11.83 -9.69
N LEU A 31 -9.30 -10.80 -8.93
CA LEU A 31 -9.70 -10.92 -7.52
C LEU A 31 -11.16 -10.54 -7.27
N GLY A 32 -11.78 -9.74 -8.16
CA GLY A 32 -13.16 -9.28 -8.01
C GLY A 32 -13.36 -8.18 -6.95
N ALA A 33 -12.27 -7.50 -6.58
CA ALA A 33 -12.28 -6.34 -5.69
C ALA A 33 -11.07 -5.44 -5.97
N HIS A 34 -11.17 -4.16 -5.62
CA HIS A 34 -10.04 -3.25 -5.65
C HIS A 34 -8.85 -3.79 -4.84
N VAL A 35 -7.69 -3.85 -5.48
CA VAL A 35 -6.42 -4.29 -4.89
C VAL A 35 -5.42 -3.16 -4.98
N GLY A 36 -4.84 -2.77 -3.85
CA GLY A 36 -3.97 -1.60 -3.74
C GLY A 36 -2.47 -1.93 -3.78
N PHE A 37 -2.09 -3.14 -3.37
CA PHE A 37 -0.69 -3.58 -3.40
C PHE A 37 -0.57 -5.10 -3.49
N ILE A 38 0.64 -5.57 -3.83
CA ILE A 38 1.04 -6.98 -3.77
C ILE A 38 2.48 -7.09 -3.25
N ILE A 39 2.69 -7.87 -2.18
CA ILE A 39 3.99 -8.03 -1.53
C ILE A 39 4.25 -9.53 -1.30
N PRO A 40 5.36 -10.10 -1.80
CA PRO A 40 5.72 -11.49 -1.53
C PRO A 40 5.95 -11.74 -0.03
N VAL A 41 5.55 -12.92 0.45
CA VAL A 41 5.79 -13.34 1.84
C VAL A 41 7.17 -13.97 1.95
N GLU A 42 7.98 -13.52 2.91
CA GLU A 42 9.30 -14.10 3.18
C GLU A 42 9.19 -15.60 3.50
N GLY A 43 10.06 -16.41 2.86
CA GLY A 43 10.09 -17.86 3.06
C GLY A 43 9.03 -18.65 2.26
N SER A 44 8.26 -18.00 1.40
CA SER A 44 7.32 -18.65 0.48
C SER A 44 7.55 -18.19 -0.97
N ASP A 45 7.36 -19.11 -1.91
CA ASP A 45 7.49 -18.84 -3.35
C ASP A 45 6.14 -18.51 -4.03
N ASP A 46 5.02 -18.79 -3.35
CA ASP A 46 3.66 -18.70 -3.88
C ASP A 46 2.68 -17.92 -2.99
N ARG A 47 3.14 -17.36 -1.86
CA ARG A 47 2.31 -16.53 -0.99
C ARG A 47 2.62 -15.05 -1.11
N PHE A 48 1.54 -14.28 -1.14
CA PHE A 48 1.57 -12.82 -1.22
C PHE A 48 0.61 -12.23 -0.19
N VAL A 49 1.00 -11.09 0.39
CA VAL A 49 0.06 -10.21 1.09
C VAL A 49 -0.45 -9.18 0.09
N ILE A 50 -1.76 -9.03 0.02
CA ILE A 50 -2.44 -8.05 -0.83
C ILE A 50 -3.51 -7.33 -0.01
N SER A 51 -4.03 -6.23 -0.55
CA SER A 51 -5.32 -5.70 -0.10
C SER A 51 -6.46 -6.16 -0.99
N MET A 52 -7.65 -6.33 -0.41
CA MET A 52 -8.91 -6.54 -1.13
C MET A 52 -9.98 -5.65 -0.49
N GLY A 53 -10.32 -4.54 -1.14
CA GLY A 53 -11.16 -3.51 -0.54
C GLY A 53 -10.52 -2.96 0.75
N ARG A 54 -11.14 -3.22 1.92
CA ARG A 54 -10.62 -2.82 3.25
C ARG A 54 -9.83 -3.91 3.96
N GLU A 55 -9.75 -5.10 3.37
CA GLU A 55 -9.11 -6.25 3.98
C GLU A 55 -7.64 -6.33 3.58
N ILE A 56 -6.82 -6.81 4.52
CA ILE A 56 -5.48 -7.33 4.24
C ILE A 56 -5.59 -8.84 4.25
N VAL A 57 -5.15 -9.50 3.18
CA VAL A 57 -5.26 -10.94 3.02
C VAL A 57 -3.93 -11.55 2.57
N SER A 58 -3.65 -12.78 3.01
CA SER A 58 -2.66 -13.64 2.39
C SER A 58 -3.34 -14.41 1.26
N VAL A 59 -2.76 -14.39 0.07
CA VAL A 59 -3.21 -15.22 -1.06
C VAL A 59 -2.14 -16.21 -1.45
N LYS A 60 -2.58 -17.36 -1.98
CA LYS A 60 -1.70 -18.33 -2.64
C LYS A 60 -1.89 -18.27 -4.15
N TRP A 61 -0.83 -17.94 -4.87
CA TRP A 61 -0.81 -17.80 -6.33
C TRP A 61 0.48 -18.35 -6.91
N ASP A 62 0.36 -19.23 -7.89
CA ASP A 62 1.50 -19.83 -8.62
C ASP A 62 2.20 -18.85 -9.57
N GLY A 63 1.66 -17.63 -9.71
CA GLY A 63 2.17 -16.62 -10.62
C GLY A 63 1.85 -16.87 -12.09
N VAL A 64 0.95 -17.79 -12.43
CA VAL A 64 0.56 -18.09 -13.83
C VAL A 64 -0.95 -18.32 -14.01
N SER A 65 -1.63 -18.85 -12.99
CA SER A 65 -3.07 -19.08 -12.98
C SER A 65 -3.85 -17.77 -13.02
N THR A 66 -5.02 -17.78 -13.63
CA THR A 66 -5.89 -16.59 -13.78
C THR A 66 -6.70 -16.25 -12.50
N SER A 67 -6.55 -17.05 -11.46
CA SER A 67 -7.15 -16.88 -10.13
C SER A 67 -6.16 -17.30 -9.05
N VAL A 68 -6.38 -16.80 -7.83
CA VAL A 68 -5.68 -17.29 -6.62
C VAL A 68 -6.33 -18.59 -6.13
N SER A 69 -5.55 -19.45 -5.49
CA SER A 69 -6.00 -20.78 -5.03
C SER A 69 -6.48 -20.80 -3.58
N GLU A 70 -5.99 -19.88 -2.75
CA GLU A 70 -6.35 -19.72 -1.34
C GLU A 70 -6.37 -18.23 -1.00
N ILE A 71 -7.29 -17.81 -0.13
CA ILE A 71 -7.38 -16.46 0.44
C ILE A 71 -7.58 -16.60 1.95
N GLU A 72 -6.69 -16.02 2.75
CA GLU A 72 -6.76 -16.00 4.20
C GLU A 72 -6.77 -14.54 4.70
N LYS A 73 -7.81 -14.16 5.44
CA LYS A 73 -7.91 -12.82 6.00
C LYS A 73 -6.93 -12.62 7.16
N ILE A 74 -6.11 -11.56 7.08
CA ILE A 74 -5.13 -11.17 8.10
C ILE A 74 -5.65 -10.06 9.00
N ALA A 75 -6.36 -9.09 8.41
CA ALA A 75 -6.92 -7.92 9.10
C ALA A 75 -8.00 -7.23 8.25
N GLU A 76 -8.81 -6.38 8.87
CA GLU A 76 -9.69 -5.42 8.20
C GLU A 76 -9.63 -4.09 8.94
N VAL A 77 -9.63 -3.00 8.17
CA VAL A 77 -9.62 -1.61 8.68
C VAL A 77 -10.90 -0.89 8.28
N ASP A 78 -11.17 0.24 8.94
CA ASP A 78 -12.29 1.12 8.59
C ASP A 78 -13.64 0.38 8.52
N THR A 79 -13.87 -0.60 9.40
CA THR A 79 -15.04 -1.48 9.40
C THR A 79 -16.39 -0.76 9.50
N ASN A 80 -16.38 0.50 9.93
CA ASN A 80 -17.53 1.39 10.02
C ASN A 80 -17.68 2.35 8.81
N LEU A 81 -16.85 2.22 7.77
CA LEU A 81 -16.79 3.10 6.61
C LEU A 81 -16.83 2.28 5.32
N ASP A 82 -18.02 1.82 4.92
CA ASP A 82 -18.19 0.90 3.76
C ASP A 82 -17.79 1.51 2.42
N GLY A 83 -17.65 2.84 2.38
CA GLY A 83 -17.13 3.57 1.24
C GLY A 83 -15.61 3.68 1.19
N ASN A 84 -14.84 3.00 2.04
CA ASN A 84 -13.37 3.06 2.01
C ASN A 84 -12.74 1.85 1.31
N ARG A 85 -11.53 2.05 0.78
CA ARG A 85 -10.63 1.01 0.29
C ARG A 85 -9.21 1.29 0.78
N VAL A 86 -8.39 0.25 0.90
CA VAL A 86 -6.94 0.37 1.00
C VAL A 86 -6.40 0.84 -0.36
N ASN A 87 -5.39 1.71 -0.33
CA ASN A 87 -4.72 2.21 -1.53
C ASN A 87 -3.26 1.75 -1.55
N ASP A 88 -2.28 2.62 -1.30
CA ASP A 88 -0.88 2.20 -1.32
C ASP A 88 -0.47 1.48 -0.02
N GLY A 89 0.47 0.54 -0.16
CA GLY A 89 1.03 -0.23 0.94
C GLY A 89 2.42 -0.75 0.65
N LYS A 90 3.27 -0.78 1.68
CA LYS A 90 4.67 -1.20 1.58
C LYS A 90 5.14 -1.82 2.89
N ALA A 91 6.02 -2.82 2.80
CA ALA A 91 6.72 -3.33 3.96
C ALA A 91 7.84 -2.34 4.38
N ASP A 92 7.94 -2.05 5.67
CA ASP A 92 9.04 -1.28 6.23
C ASP A 92 10.34 -2.12 6.25
N PRO A 93 11.50 -1.53 6.61
CA PRO A 93 12.78 -2.26 6.65
C PRO A 93 12.83 -3.47 7.59
N THR A 94 11.86 -3.62 8.49
CA THR A 94 11.73 -4.77 9.39
C THR A 94 10.81 -5.86 8.84
N GLY A 95 10.21 -5.63 7.67
CA GLY A 95 9.25 -6.53 7.03
C GLY A 95 7.79 -6.32 7.47
N LYS A 96 7.51 -5.29 8.28
CA LYS A 96 6.16 -5.01 8.74
C LYS A 96 5.37 -4.27 7.66
N LEU A 97 4.12 -4.69 7.41
CA LEU A 97 3.25 -4.01 6.46
C LEU A 97 2.74 -2.68 7.01
N TRP A 98 2.84 -1.64 6.19
CA TRP A 98 2.16 -0.36 6.35
C TRP A 98 1.30 -0.10 5.14
N ALA A 99 0.08 0.38 5.35
CA ALA A 99 -0.83 0.75 4.27
C ALA A 99 -1.84 1.76 4.79
N GLY A 100 -2.42 2.54 3.89
CA GLY A 100 -3.51 3.42 4.25
C GLY A 100 -4.70 3.34 3.34
N THR A 101 -5.77 3.94 3.80
CA THR A 101 -7.09 3.90 3.18
C THR A 101 -7.47 5.24 2.60
N MET A 102 -8.54 5.22 1.83
CA MET A 102 -9.19 6.39 1.25
C MET A 102 -10.66 6.06 0.97
N SER A 103 -11.49 7.09 0.79
CA SER A 103 -12.82 6.89 0.21
C SER A 103 -12.68 6.33 -1.20
N ILE A 104 -13.60 5.48 -1.63
CA ILE A 104 -13.70 5.03 -3.02
C ILE A 104 -14.07 6.23 -3.89
N GLU A 105 -13.41 6.34 -5.04
CA GLU A 105 -13.66 7.34 -6.06
C GLU A 105 -15.06 7.17 -6.66
N LYS A 106 -15.76 8.30 -6.85
CA LYS A 106 -16.98 8.36 -7.65
C LYS A 106 -16.76 9.30 -8.83
N ASN A 107 -16.83 8.78 -10.05
CA ASN A 107 -16.57 9.52 -11.29
C ASN A 107 -15.19 10.22 -11.28
N GLY A 108 -14.15 9.51 -10.82
CA GLY A 108 -12.79 10.04 -10.72
C GLY A 108 -12.58 11.08 -9.63
N LYS A 109 -13.52 11.22 -8.68
CA LYS A 109 -13.43 12.19 -7.58
C LYS A 109 -13.56 11.52 -6.22
N ILE A 110 -12.73 11.97 -5.29
CA ILE A 110 -12.86 11.69 -3.86
C ILE A 110 -13.78 12.74 -3.24
N LEU A 111 -14.89 12.28 -2.67
CA LEU A 111 -15.92 13.17 -2.14
C LEU A 111 -15.75 13.44 -0.64
N LYS A 112 -14.98 12.60 0.07
CA LYS A 112 -14.79 12.68 1.52
C LYS A 112 -13.37 12.27 1.89
N THR A 113 -12.80 13.02 2.84
CA THR A 113 -11.53 12.69 3.51
C THR A 113 -11.83 11.74 4.67
N THR A 114 -11.87 10.44 4.39
CA THR A 114 -12.19 9.39 5.39
C THR A 114 -11.06 8.38 5.57
N GLY A 115 -9.93 8.58 4.89
CA GLY A 115 -8.79 7.69 4.96
C GLY A 115 -8.07 7.74 6.32
N SER A 116 -7.32 6.70 6.60
CA SER A 116 -6.43 6.57 7.74
C SER A 116 -5.18 5.80 7.31
N PHE A 117 -4.09 5.96 8.05
CA PHE A 117 -2.83 5.27 7.79
C PHE A 117 -2.51 4.29 8.92
N TYR A 118 -2.09 3.08 8.55
CA TYR A 118 -1.99 1.94 9.47
C TYR A 118 -0.69 1.16 9.32
N SER A 119 -0.30 0.47 10.39
CA SER A 119 0.67 -0.62 10.36
C SER A 119 0.01 -1.92 10.86
N PHE A 120 0.41 -3.05 10.30
CA PHE A 120 -0.21 -4.36 10.53
C PHE A 120 0.81 -5.34 11.14
N GLY A 121 0.50 -5.83 12.34
CA GLY A 121 1.23 -6.89 13.04
C GLY A 121 0.56 -8.26 12.89
N LYS A 122 1.07 -9.24 13.65
CA LYS A 122 0.51 -10.61 13.66
C LYS A 122 -0.89 -10.65 14.30
N LYS A 123 -1.75 -11.57 13.83
CA LYS A 123 -3.07 -11.89 14.43
C LYS A 123 -3.98 -10.66 14.64
N ASN A 124 -4.40 -9.97 13.57
CA ASN A 124 -5.28 -8.79 13.64
C ASN A 124 -4.73 -7.58 14.43
N GLN A 125 -3.44 -7.53 14.75
CA GLN A 125 -2.88 -6.35 15.40
C GLN A 125 -2.77 -5.20 14.40
N VAL A 126 -3.69 -4.24 14.47
CA VAL A 126 -3.69 -3.05 13.63
C VAL A 126 -3.45 -1.82 14.49
N LYS A 127 -2.50 -0.99 14.09
CA LYS A 127 -2.20 0.29 14.74
C LYS A 127 -2.46 1.42 13.75
N LYS A 128 -3.35 2.34 14.13
CA LYS A 128 -3.60 3.58 13.38
C LYS A 128 -2.55 4.62 13.76
N HIS A 129 -1.97 5.26 12.74
CA HIS A 129 -0.96 6.32 12.91
C HIS A 129 -1.48 7.68 12.49
N LEU A 130 -2.27 7.74 11.41
CA LEU A 130 -2.88 8.97 10.92
C LEU A 130 -4.37 8.79 10.69
N SER A 131 -5.12 9.87 10.88
CA SER A 131 -6.53 10.02 10.54
C SER A 131 -6.68 11.19 9.56
N ASN A 132 -7.85 11.33 8.93
CA ASN A 132 -8.15 12.40 7.97
C ASN A 132 -7.19 12.41 6.77
N VAL A 133 -6.82 11.23 6.29
CA VAL A 133 -6.07 11.07 5.05
C VAL A 133 -7.03 11.19 3.87
N HIS A 134 -6.68 11.98 2.85
CA HIS A 134 -7.51 12.15 1.66
C HIS A 134 -7.29 10.99 0.67
N ILE A 135 -6.05 10.76 0.22
CA ILE A 135 -5.64 9.63 -0.61
C ILE A 135 -4.31 9.11 -0.08
N SER A 136 -4.34 7.98 0.64
CA SER A 136 -3.11 7.40 1.18
C SER A 136 -2.24 6.84 0.06
N ASN A 137 -1.04 7.38 -0.10
CA ASN A 137 -0.16 7.04 -1.21
C ASN A 137 1.28 6.81 -0.72
N GLY A 138 2.26 7.14 -1.56
CA GLY A 138 3.66 6.71 -1.47
C GLY A 138 4.27 6.63 -0.07
N LEU A 139 4.91 5.49 0.18
CA LEU A 139 5.64 5.18 1.41
C LEU A 139 7.13 4.98 1.13
N ALA A 140 8.01 5.53 1.96
CA ALA A 140 9.43 5.17 1.95
C ALA A 140 10.07 5.36 3.33
N TRP A 141 11.21 4.69 3.55
CA TRP A 141 12.01 4.84 4.77
C TRP A 141 13.44 5.20 4.41
N SER A 142 14.10 6.01 5.25
CA SER A 142 15.54 6.24 5.12
C SER A 142 16.31 4.94 5.31
N ALA A 143 17.49 4.85 4.68
CA ALA A 143 18.34 3.66 4.77
C ALA A 143 18.77 3.31 6.22
N ASP A 144 18.86 4.31 7.10
CA ASP A 144 19.18 4.13 8.52
C ASP A 144 17.93 3.85 9.40
N ALA A 145 16.75 3.73 8.79
CA ALA A 145 15.46 3.49 9.44
C ALA A 145 15.15 4.47 10.58
N LYS A 146 15.47 5.76 10.40
CA LYS A 146 15.12 6.84 11.33
C LYS A 146 14.08 7.81 10.79
N LYS A 147 13.84 7.80 9.48
CA LYS A 147 12.83 8.63 8.82
C LYS A 147 11.84 7.76 8.07
N PHE A 148 10.59 8.18 8.14
CA PHE A 148 9.52 7.70 7.29
C PHE A 148 9.02 8.85 6.42
N TYR A 149 8.83 8.59 5.13
CA TYR A 149 8.34 9.54 4.14
C TYR A 149 6.98 9.07 3.65
N TYR A 150 6.03 9.99 3.60
CA TYR A 150 4.64 9.68 3.30
C TYR A 150 4.02 10.72 2.37
N ILE A 151 3.12 10.26 1.52
CA ILE A 151 2.32 11.09 0.64
C ILE A 151 0.85 10.85 0.94
N ASP A 152 0.16 11.93 1.30
CA ASP A 152 -1.27 12.07 1.05
C ASP A 152 -1.44 12.92 -0.20
N SER A 153 -1.96 12.34 -1.30
CA SER A 153 -2.05 13.07 -2.57
C SER A 153 -2.91 14.33 -2.46
N GLY A 154 -3.89 14.35 -1.55
CA GLY A 154 -4.74 15.52 -1.33
C GLY A 154 -4.00 16.72 -0.73
N GLU A 155 -2.83 16.52 -0.13
CA GLU A 155 -2.04 17.60 0.46
C GLU A 155 -0.99 18.20 -0.48
N GLY A 156 -0.73 17.58 -1.64
CA GLY A 156 0.20 18.10 -2.65
C GLY A 156 1.64 18.24 -2.14
N ARG A 157 2.07 17.37 -1.23
CA ARG A 157 3.41 17.38 -0.64
C ARG A 157 3.88 15.99 -0.22
N VAL A 158 5.19 15.84 -0.06
CA VAL A 158 5.84 14.74 0.66
C VAL A 158 6.09 15.22 2.08
N ASP A 159 5.62 14.46 3.06
CA ASP A 159 5.95 14.68 4.47
C ASP A 159 7.03 13.71 4.92
N GLN A 160 7.83 14.15 5.88
CA GLN A 160 8.74 13.30 6.66
C GLN A 160 8.28 13.20 8.11
N PHE A 161 8.61 12.07 8.73
CA PHE A 161 8.39 11.78 10.14
C PHE A 161 9.67 11.24 10.75
N ASP A 162 9.85 11.43 12.05
CA ASP A 162 10.74 10.57 12.83
C ASP A 162 10.10 9.18 12.93
N TYR A 163 10.85 8.15 12.60
CA TYR A 163 10.42 6.75 12.65
C TYR A 163 11.25 5.99 13.69
N ASP A 164 10.55 5.36 14.62
CA ASP A 164 11.12 4.46 15.61
C ASP A 164 10.73 3.03 15.24
N LYS A 165 11.72 2.25 14.82
CA LYS A 165 11.55 0.85 14.41
C LYS A 165 11.25 -0.09 15.58
N ASP A 166 11.67 0.25 16.80
CA ASP A 166 11.54 -0.62 17.97
C ASP A 166 10.13 -0.49 18.57
N THR A 167 9.56 0.72 18.53
CA THR A 167 8.17 0.98 18.97
C THR A 167 7.16 1.00 17.83
N GLU A 168 7.65 0.93 16.58
CA GLU A 168 6.88 1.00 15.35
C GLU A 168 5.96 2.23 15.36
N THR A 169 6.53 3.40 15.62
CA THR A 169 5.80 4.68 15.69
C THR A 169 6.37 5.68 14.70
N ILE A 170 5.52 6.63 14.30
CA ILE A 170 5.92 7.82 13.57
C ILE A 170 5.55 9.05 14.38
N SER A 171 6.40 10.08 14.37
CA SER A 171 6.17 11.33 15.08
C SER A 171 6.78 12.52 14.33
N ASN A 172 6.58 13.74 14.83
CA ASN A 172 7.19 14.96 14.29
C ASN A 172 6.98 15.14 12.78
N ARG A 173 5.73 15.00 12.32
CA ARG A 173 5.34 15.24 10.92
C ARG A 173 5.79 16.62 10.46
N GLN A 174 6.55 16.69 9.38
CA GLN A 174 7.00 17.94 8.76
C GLN A 174 6.93 17.84 7.23
N PRO A 175 6.49 18.89 6.53
CA PRO A 175 6.65 18.97 5.08
C PRO A 175 8.12 18.87 4.68
N LEU A 176 8.46 17.87 3.86
CA LEU A 176 9.79 17.74 3.26
C LEU A 176 9.84 18.47 1.92
N PHE A 177 8.83 18.26 1.08
CA PHE A 177 8.76 18.82 -0.27
C PHE A 177 7.33 19.17 -0.63
N THR A 178 7.07 20.40 -1.05
CA THR A 178 5.72 20.88 -1.42
C THR A 178 5.68 21.22 -2.91
N LEU A 179 4.86 20.53 -3.70
CA LEU A 179 4.85 20.64 -5.17
C LEU A 179 4.64 22.09 -5.63
N ALA A 180 3.67 22.78 -5.03
CA ALA A 180 3.32 24.16 -5.37
C ALA A 180 4.47 25.16 -5.12
N LYS A 181 5.38 24.91 -4.16
CA LYS A 181 6.55 25.77 -3.93
C LYS A 181 7.59 25.68 -5.05
N HIS A 182 7.45 24.68 -5.92
CA HIS A 182 8.34 24.40 -7.03
C HIS A 182 7.63 24.47 -8.40
N ASN A 183 6.41 25.00 -8.46
CA ASN A 183 5.60 25.07 -9.69
C ASN A 183 5.42 23.71 -10.37
N ILE A 184 5.24 22.65 -9.57
CA ILE A 184 4.95 21.31 -10.08
C ILE A 184 3.44 21.11 -10.03
N ASP A 185 2.84 20.88 -11.19
CA ASP A 185 1.42 20.55 -11.33
C ASP A 185 1.12 19.08 -11.00
N GLY A 186 -0.16 18.76 -10.78
CA GLY A 186 -0.62 17.41 -10.50
C GLY A 186 -0.55 17.02 -9.03
N PHE A 187 -0.40 15.72 -8.76
CA PHE A 187 -0.42 15.15 -7.42
C PHE A 187 0.79 14.26 -7.19
N ALA A 188 1.30 14.26 -5.96
CA ALA A 188 2.23 13.24 -5.52
C ALA A 188 1.47 11.91 -5.33
N ASP A 189 2.03 10.80 -5.81
CA ASP A 189 1.39 9.47 -5.80
C ASP A 189 2.34 8.45 -5.12
N GLY A 190 2.68 7.33 -5.75
CA GLY A 190 3.69 6.39 -5.28
C GLY A 190 5.11 6.99 -5.21
N GLN A 191 5.92 6.49 -4.28
CA GLN A 191 7.34 6.85 -4.15
C GLN A 191 8.21 5.65 -3.73
N ALA A 192 9.53 5.76 -3.93
CA ALA A 192 10.53 4.80 -3.47
C ALA A 192 11.86 5.51 -3.16
N ILE A 193 12.75 4.82 -2.43
CA ILE A 193 14.15 5.21 -2.17
C ILE A 193 15.04 4.08 -2.69
#